data_AF-A0A6C7SFR7-F1
#
_entry.id   AF-A0A6C7SFR7-F1
#
_cell.length_a   1.000
_cell.length_b   1.000
_cell.length_c   1.000
_cell.angle_alpha   90.00
_cell.angle_beta   90.00
_cell.angle_gamma   90.00
#
_symmetry.space_group_name_H-M   'P 1'
#
loop_
_entity.id
_entity.type
_entity.pdbx_description
1 polymer ?
#
loop_
_entity_poly.entity_id
_entity_poly.type
_entity_poly.pdbx_seq_one_letter_code
_entity_poly.pdbx_strand_id
1 'polypeptide(L)'
;MLENKCDWKISKADQNGNVYYYFPKDEDEFKEAVVKNGGMSVYVYQEGKFIDEFHTKSQGDKWTSSILNYLKTMSKDGEIFYRYYKNCKFFAIPKNTFSKD
;
A
#
# COMPACT_ATOMS: atom_id res chain seq x y z
N MET A 1 -5.55 -2.24 15.12
CA MET A 1 -5.44 -2.13 13.65
C MET A 1 -3.96 -2.08 13.24
N LEU A 2 -3.63 -2.44 12.00
CA LEU A 2 -2.27 -2.35 11.43
C LEU A 2 -1.62 -0.97 11.64
N GLU A 3 -2.43 0.08 11.63
CA GLU A 3 -2.05 1.47 11.90
C GLU A 3 -1.23 1.66 13.20
N ASN A 4 -1.44 0.85 14.24
CA ASN A 4 -0.72 0.97 15.52
C ASN A 4 0.54 0.09 15.61
N LYS A 5 0.84 -0.70 14.58
CA LYS A 5 1.94 -1.69 14.62
C LYS A 5 3.28 -1.15 14.13
N CYS A 6 3.27 -0.08 13.34
CA CYS A 6 4.45 0.42 12.63
C CYS A 6 4.44 1.95 12.58
N ASP A 7 5.60 2.57 12.38
CA ASP A 7 5.66 3.99 12.00
C ASP A 7 5.43 4.10 10.49
N TRP A 8 4.21 4.47 10.10
CA TRP A 8 3.79 4.53 8.71
C TRP A 8 4.15 5.87 8.07
N LYS A 9 4.47 5.87 6.77
CA LYS A 9 4.23 7.06 5.94
C LYS A 9 2.75 7.10 5.58
N ILE A 10 2.13 8.27 5.71
CA ILE A 10 0.68 8.44 5.51
C ILE A 10 0.42 9.54 4.48
N SER A 11 -0.53 9.32 3.58
CA SER A 11 -1.01 10.35 2.65
C SER A 11 -2.08 11.25 3.28
N LYS A 12 -2.34 12.40 2.66
CA LYS A 12 -3.67 13.04 2.79
C LYS A 12 -4.73 12.17 2.14
N ALA A 13 -5.97 12.29 2.62
CA ALA A 13 -7.12 11.63 1.98
C ALA A 13 -7.28 12.11 0.53
N ASP A 14 -7.69 11.20 -0.36
CA ASP A 14 -8.06 11.54 -1.73
C ASP A 14 -9.54 11.97 -1.84
N GLN A 15 -10.01 12.17 -3.07
CA GLN A 15 -11.39 12.61 -3.36
C GLN A 15 -12.47 11.61 -2.92
N ASN A 16 -12.11 10.33 -2.71
CA ASN A 16 -13.00 9.29 -2.21
C ASN A 16 -12.88 9.08 -0.70
N GLY A 17 -12.10 9.92 -0.01
CA GLY A 17 -11.81 9.77 1.41
C GLY A 17 -10.80 8.65 1.71
N ASN A 18 -10.13 8.10 0.70
CA ASN A 18 -9.17 7.01 0.90
C ASN A 18 -7.82 7.54 1.39
N VAL A 19 -7.22 6.82 2.34
CA VAL A 19 -5.92 7.15 2.93
C VAL A 19 -4.95 6.01 2.68
N TYR A 20 -3.72 6.34 2.28
CA TYR A 20 -2.72 5.37 1.88
C TYR A 20 -1.54 5.41 2.84
N TYR A 21 -1.11 4.23 3.27
CA TYR A 21 -0.07 3.99 4.24
C TYR A 21 0.99 3.07 3.62
N TYR A 22 2.26 3.32 3.91
CA TYR A 22 3.32 2.36 3.61
C TYR A 22 4.35 2.25 4.74
N PHE A 23 4.93 1.06 4.88
CA PHE A 23 5.98 0.75 5.86
C PHE A 23 7.04 -0.15 5.21
N PRO A 24 8.35 0.09 5.39
CA PRO A 24 8.98 1.16 6.19
C PRO A 24 8.71 2.57 5.64
N LYS A 25 8.81 3.59 6.50
CA LYS A 25 8.46 5.00 6.18
C LYS A 25 9.49 5.69 5.30
N ASP A 26 10.72 5.19 5.30
CA ASP A 26 11.73 5.59 4.35
C ASP A 26 11.37 5.00 2.97
N GLU A 27 11.37 5.87 1.96
CA GLU A 27 10.86 5.51 0.64
C GLU A 27 11.83 4.59 -0.11
N ASP A 28 13.13 4.78 0.07
CA ASP A 28 14.16 3.99 -0.61
C ASP A 28 14.27 2.62 0.07
N GLU A 29 14.24 2.56 1.40
CA GLU A 29 14.19 1.31 2.17
C GLU A 29 12.97 0.46 1.76
N PHE A 30 11.81 1.10 1.59
CA PHE A 30 10.61 0.40 1.14
C PHE A 30 10.81 -0.18 -0.26
N LYS A 31 11.30 0.62 -1.22
CA LYS A 31 11.50 0.17 -2.61
C LYS A 31 12.48 -0.98 -2.68
N GLU A 32 13.61 -0.88 -1.99
CA GLU A 32 14.61 -1.94 -1.89
C GLU A 32 14.00 -3.22 -1.32
N ALA A 33 13.23 -3.11 -0.23
CA ALA A 33 12.55 -4.25 0.37
C ALA A 33 11.53 -4.89 -0.57
N VAL A 34 10.75 -4.08 -1.31
CA VAL A 34 9.80 -4.61 -2.32
C VAL A 34 10.54 -5.34 -3.44
N VAL A 35 11.67 -4.82 -3.90
CA VAL A 35 12.48 -5.49 -4.92
C VAL A 35 13.01 -6.82 -4.39
N LYS A 36 13.66 -6.80 -3.23
CA LYS A 36 14.24 -7.97 -2.57
C LYS A 36 13.20 -9.05 -2.29
N ASN A 37 12.00 -8.65 -1.88
CA ASN A 37 10.95 -9.57 -1.46
C ASN A 37 9.98 -9.93 -2.61
N GLY A 38 10.28 -9.51 -3.84
CA GLY A 38 9.51 -9.88 -5.03
C GLY A 38 8.12 -9.24 -5.13
N GLY A 39 7.87 -8.16 -4.39
CA GLY A 39 6.60 -7.42 -4.40
C GLY A 39 6.18 -6.91 -3.02
N MET A 40 4.95 -6.41 -2.95
CA MET A 40 4.30 -6.00 -1.71
C MET A 40 2.89 -6.58 -1.60
N SER A 41 2.37 -6.58 -0.37
CA SER A 41 0.97 -6.81 -0.05
C SER A 41 0.31 -5.48 0.30
N VAL A 42 -0.93 -5.29 -0.13
CA VAL A 42 -1.75 -4.15 0.23
C VAL A 42 -3.01 -4.64 0.92
N TYR A 43 -3.18 -4.23 2.17
CA TYR A 43 -4.34 -4.57 2.98
C TYR A 43 -5.32 -3.40 3.01
N VAL A 44 -6.60 -3.68 2.74
CA VAL A 44 -7.64 -2.66 2.66
C VAL A 44 -8.59 -2.80 3.85
N TYR A 45 -8.80 -1.68 4.55
CA TYR A 45 -9.73 -1.59 5.67
C TYR A 45 -10.78 -0.51 5.42
N GLN A 46 -12.01 -0.79 5.79
CA GLN A 46 -13.11 0.18 5.80
C GLN A 46 -13.79 0.12 7.16
N GLU A 47 -13.97 1.29 7.81
CA GLU A 47 -14.56 1.39 9.15
C GLU A 47 -13.89 0.45 10.19
N GLY A 48 -12.59 0.22 10.05
CA GLY A 48 -11.81 -0.65 10.92
C GLY A 48 -11.92 -2.15 10.65
N LYS A 49 -12.71 -2.58 9.65
CA LYS A 49 -12.82 -3.97 9.20
C LYS A 49 -11.92 -4.21 8.00
N PHE A 50 -11.23 -5.34 8.00
CA PHE A 50 -10.49 -5.83 6.83
C PHE A 50 -11.51 -6.23 5.74
N ILE A 51 -11.33 -5.73 4.52
CA ILE A 51 -12.25 -6.00 3.41
C ILE A 51 -11.58 -6.61 2.19
N ASP A 52 -10.27 -6.42 2.00
CA ASP A 52 -9.54 -6.95 0.85
C ASP A 52 -8.03 -7.00 1.07
N GLU A 53 -7.34 -7.90 0.37
CA GLU A 53 -5.89 -7.99 0.26
C GLU A 53 -5.50 -8.31 -1.18
N PHE A 54 -4.52 -7.59 -1.70
CA PHE A 54 -3.93 -7.90 -2.99
C PHE A 54 -2.41 -7.78 -2.96
N HIS A 55 -1.77 -8.53 -3.85
CA HIS A 55 -0.32 -8.61 -3.94
C HIS A 55 0.16 -8.08 -5.28
N THR A 56 1.20 -7.25 -5.24
CA THR A 56 1.91 -6.85 -6.45
C THR A 56 3.11 -7.76 -6.69
N LYS A 57 3.59 -7.80 -7.93
CA LYS A 57 4.94 -8.28 -8.24
C LYS A 57 5.89 -7.09 -8.21
N SER A 58 7.14 -7.31 -7.83
CA SER A 58 8.19 -6.30 -7.92
C SER A 58 8.28 -5.77 -9.36
N GLN A 59 8.40 -4.44 -9.52
CA GLN A 59 8.69 -3.82 -10.80
C GLN A 59 10.21 -3.73 -11.10
N GLY A 60 11.05 -4.35 -10.26
CA GLY A 60 12.49 -4.12 -10.25
C GLY A 60 12.82 -2.69 -9.84
N ASP A 61 13.97 -2.17 -10.28
CA ASP A 61 14.46 -0.83 -9.91
C ASP A 61 13.71 0.33 -10.60
N LYS A 62 12.65 0.03 -11.37
CA LYS A 62 11.95 1.01 -12.22
C LYS A 62 10.85 1.78 -11.47
N TRP A 63 11.12 2.21 -10.24
CA TRP A 63 10.22 3.10 -9.52
C TRP A 63 10.36 4.53 -10.05
N THR A 64 9.49 4.91 -10.99
CA THR A 64 9.49 6.27 -11.58
C THR A 64 8.58 7.26 -10.83
N SER A 65 7.79 6.78 -9.88
CA SER A 65 6.85 7.57 -9.07
C SER A 65 7.05 7.33 -7.59
N SER A 66 6.65 8.29 -6.76
CA SER A 66 6.58 8.07 -5.31
C SER A 66 5.61 6.94 -4.96
N ILE A 67 5.87 6.26 -3.84
CA ILE A 67 5.05 5.11 -3.40
C ILE A 67 3.59 5.52 -3.19
N LEU A 68 3.33 6.68 -2.56
CA LEU A 68 1.97 7.15 -2.34
C LEU A 68 1.25 7.45 -3.66
N ASN A 69 1.96 7.97 -4.66
CA ASN A 69 1.36 8.18 -5.97
C ASN A 69 1.09 6.85 -6.67
N TYR A 70 2.03 5.91 -6.58
CA TYR A 70 1.86 4.56 -7.11
C TYR A 70 0.66 3.83 -6.47
N LEU A 71 0.47 3.93 -5.15
CA LEU A 71 -0.68 3.36 -4.44
C LEU A 71 -2.00 3.96 -4.93
N LYS A 72 -2.03 5.28 -5.13
CA LYS A 72 -3.21 5.97 -5.69
C LYS A 72 -3.50 5.57 -7.12
N THR A 73 -2.48 5.25 -7.93
CA THR A 73 -2.64 4.90 -9.35
C THR A 73 -2.67 3.41 -9.62
N MET A 74 -2.30 2.53 -8.68
CA MET A 74 -2.55 1.07 -8.78
C MET A 74 -4.03 0.76 -8.95
N SER A 75 -4.88 1.67 -8.49
CA SER A 75 -6.31 1.71 -8.76
C SER A 75 -6.68 1.81 -10.24
N LYS A 76 -5.74 1.90 -11.21
CA LYS A 76 -5.97 2.25 -12.63
C LYS A 76 -6.54 1.17 -13.55
N ASP A 77 -6.93 0.01 -13.03
CA ASP A 77 -8.13 -0.66 -13.59
C ASP A 77 -9.43 0.12 -13.25
N GLY A 78 -9.27 1.34 -12.74
CA GLY A 78 -10.01 2.57 -12.97
C GLY A 78 -11.42 2.57 -12.41
N GLU A 79 -12.31 1.83 -13.06
CA GLU A 79 -13.73 1.82 -12.72
C GLU A 79 -14.04 1.00 -11.48
N ILE A 80 -13.31 -0.09 -11.23
CA ILE A 80 -13.60 -0.99 -10.10
C ILE A 80 -13.14 -0.32 -8.80
N PHE A 81 -11.87 0.07 -8.72
CA PHE A 81 -11.30 0.61 -7.48
C PHE A 81 -11.99 1.90 -7.02
N TYR A 82 -12.26 2.85 -7.93
CA TYR A 82 -12.91 4.12 -7.59
C TYR A 82 -14.39 3.96 -7.21
N ARG A 83 -15.09 2.95 -7.74
CA ARG A 83 -16.49 2.69 -7.38
C ARG A 83 -16.62 1.95 -6.04
N TYR A 84 -15.75 0.98 -5.78
CA TYR A 84 -15.89 0.07 -4.64
C TYR A 84 -15.20 0.57 -3.36
N TYR A 85 -14.07 1.29 -3.47
CA TYR A 85 -13.33 1.75 -2.29
C TYR A 85 -13.57 3.23 -2.00
N LYS A 86 -14.34 3.49 -0.94
CA LYS A 86 -14.59 4.81 -0.38
C LYS A 86 -14.33 4.79 1.12
N ASN A 87 -13.73 5.86 1.65
CA ASN A 87 -13.35 5.98 3.06
C ASN A 87 -12.50 4.79 3.55
N CYS A 88 -11.64 4.26 2.69
CA CYS A 88 -10.80 3.11 2.97
C CYS A 88 -9.39 3.51 3.40
N LYS A 89 -8.73 2.64 4.17
CA LYS A 89 -7.32 2.73 4.53
C LYS A 89 -6.55 1.61 3.83
N PHE A 90 -5.55 1.97 3.05
CA PHE A 90 -4.68 1.05 2.31
C PHE A 90 -3.32 0.95 2.99
N PHE A 91 -2.93 -0.26 3.42
CA PHE A 91 -1.64 -0.50 4.08
C PHE A 91 -0.73 -1.32 3.19
N ALA A 92 0.28 -0.69 2.61
CA ALA A 92 1.28 -1.33 1.77
C ALA A 92 2.50 -1.76 2.60
N ILE A 93 2.89 -3.02 2.46
CA ILE A 93 4.03 -3.61 3.16
C ILE A 93 4.78 -4.51 2.17
N PRO A 94 6.12 -4.46 2.09
CA PRO A 94 6.87 -5.44 1.31
C PRO A 94 6.47 -6.87 1.71
N LYS A 95 6.46 -7.79 0.74
CA LYS A 95 6.17 -9.19 1.07
C LYS A 95 7.16 -9.69 2.10
N ASN A 96 6.77 -10.66 2.91
CA ASN A 96 7.65 -11.28 3.91
C ASN A 96 8.20 -10.34 5.00
N THR A 97 7.78 -9.07 5.09
CA THR A 97 8.24 -8.15 6.16
C THR A 97 7.88 -8.64 7.56
N PHE A 98 6.77 -9.36 7.71
CA PHE A 98 6.34 -9.95 8.99
C PHE A 98 6.40 -11.47 9.01
N SER A 99 6.88 -12.09 7.93
CA SER A 99 7.14 -13.52 7.93
C SER A 99 8.39 -13.75 8.76
N LYS A 100 8.20 -14.36 9.94
CA LYS A 100 9.32 -14.93 10.70
C LYS A 100 9.94 -16.05 9.88
N ASP A 101 11.25 -16.21 10.06
CA ASP A 101 12.09 -17.32 9.56
C ASP A 101 11.37 -18.67 9.48
#